data_AF-F8A2Y3-F1
#
_entry.id   AF-F8A2Y3-F1
#
_cell.length_a   1.000
_cell.length_b   1.000
_cell.length_c   1.000
_cell.angle_alpha   90.00
_cell.angle_beta   90.00
_cell.angle_gamma   90.00
#
_symmetry.space_group_name_H-M   'P 1'
#
loop_
_entity.id
_entity.type
_entity.pdbx_description
1 polymer ?
#
loop_
_entity_poly.entity_id
_entity_poly.type
_entity_poly.pdbx_seq_one_letter_code
_entity_poly.pdbx_strand_id
1 'polypeptide(L)'
;MTIDYAHTRTARENRDRKAATLAATARRLGITTDGIAIGGGQRRTVWREAGLDRSPSEDTWHLVHQALAAQPPAVPATAPRVAGPARAGACRVPGCVAASTSFYPSGWWCDEHSPWGRRGLTSSDPNRVPGQPCELQRLRAARGTTPTSYSPPTSTVIDDRAIASGKRRSTTATFQAVKAAQDHRTRARRTA
;
A
#
# COMPACT_ATOMS: atom_id res chain seq x y z
N MET A 1 24.92 -24.87 -40.35
CA MET A 1 25.01 -25.18 -38.90
C MET A 1 25.03 -23.85 -38.18
N THR A 2 23.91 -23.42 -37.60
CA THR A 2 23.77 -22.08 -37.00
C THR A 2 24.26 -22.15 -35.56
N ILE A 3 25.31 -21.40 -35.23
CA ILE A 3 25.84 -21.36 -33.86
C ILE A 3 24.87 -20.54 -33.02
N ASP A 4 24.32 -21.15 -31.96
CA ASP A 4 23.46 -20.47 -31.01
C ASP A 4 24.29 -19.67 -30.00
N TYR A 5 24.43 -18.39 -30.28
CA TYR A 5 25.18 -17.47 -29.41
C TYR A 5 24.43 -17.12 -28.11
N ALA A 6 23.12 -17.36 -28.02
CA ALA A 6 22.29 -16.97 -26.88
C ALA A 6 22.52 -17.87 -25.65
N HIS A 7 22.97 -19.11 -25.87
CA HIS A 7 23.23 -20.09 -24.82
C HIS A 7 24.71 -20.29 -24.49
N THR A 8 25.59 -19.43 -25.02
CA THR A 8 27.01 -19.43 -24.64
C THR A 8 27.19 -19.08 -23.16
N ARG A 9 28.30 -19.54 -22.55
CA ARG A 9 28.64 -19.22 -21.16
C ARG A 9 28.71 -17.70 -20.95
N THR A 10 29.37 -16.99 -21.85
CA THR A 10 29.49 -15.52 -21.81
C THR A 10 28.14 -14.82 -21.88
N ALA A 11 27.20 -15.33 -22.68
CA ALA A 11 25.84 -14.79 -22.74
C ALA A 11 25.06 -15.00 -21.44
N ARG A 12 25.26 -16.12 -20.75
CA ARG A 12 24.69 -16.38 -19.41
C ARG A 12 25.25 -15.43 -18.36
N GLU A 13 26.57 -15.33 -18.26
CA GLU A 13 27.24 -14.42 -17.30
C GLU A 13 26.83 -12.94 -17.50
N ASN A 14 26.67 -12.52 -18.76
CA ASN A 14 26.16 -11.18 -19.08
C ASN A 14 24.71 -10.98 -18.62
N ARG A 15 23.84 -12.00 -18.76
CA ARG A 15 22.46 -11.94 -18.28
C ARG A 15 22.38 -11.89 -16.77
N ASP A 16 23.15 -12.72 -16.08
CA ASP A 16 23.17 -12.78 -14.61
C ASP A 16 23.65 -11.45 -14.02
N ARG A 17 24.72 -10.86 -14.58
CA ARG A 17 25.22 -9.54 -14.17
C ARG A 17 24.15 -8.46 -14.34
N LYS A 18 23.48 -8.42 -15.50
CA LYS A 18 22.40 -7.45 -15.76
C LYS A 18 21.24 -7.64 -14.80
N ALA A 19 20.83 -8.89 -14.55
CA ALA A 19 19.76 -9.21 -13.63
C ALA A 19 20.08 -8.75 -12.20
N ALA A 20 21.32 -8.97 -11.74
CA ALA A 20 21.77 -8.50 -10.43
C ALA A 20 21.71 -6.96 -10.31
N THR A 21 22.20 -6.22 -11.31
CA THR A 21 22.13 -4.75 -11.34
C THR A 21 20.69 -4.23 -11.35
N LEU A 22 19.82 -4.86 -12.13
CA LEU A 22 18.40 -4.50 -12.20
C LEU A 22 17.68 -4.78 -10.88
N ALA A 23 17.92 -5.92 -10.25
CA ALA A 23 17.34 -6.25 -8.95
C ALA A 23 17.80 -5.26 -7.87
N ALA A 24 19.09 -4.92 -7.83
CA ALA A 24 19.62 -3.91 -6.91
C ALA A 24 18.96 -2.53 -7.13
N THR A 25 18.75 -2.13 -8.39
CA THR A 25 18.10 -0.87 -8.74
C THR A 25 16.62 -0.87 -8.37
N ALA A 26 15.90 -1.95 -8.66
CA ALA A 26 14.50 -2.11 -8.26
C ALA A 26 14.32 -2.00 -6.74
N ARG A 27 15.23 -2.62 -5.97
CA ARG A 27 15.28 -2.48 -4.50
C ARG A 27 15.51 -1.05 -4.06
N ARG A 28 16.49 -0.35 -4.65
CA ARG A 28 16.79 1.06 -4.35
C ARG A 28 15.57 1.96 -4.58
N LEU A 29 14.78 1.67 -5.60
CA LEU A 29 13.55 2.39 -5.94
C LEU A 29 12.32 1.95 -5.12
N GLY A 30 12.43 0.92 -4.28
CA GLY A 30 11.30 0.36 -3.53
C GLY A 30 10.25 -0.32 -4.41
N ILE A 31 10.64 -0.80 -5.60
CA ILE A 31 9.73 -1.47 -6.54
C ILE A 31 9.68 -2.96 -6.20
N THR A 32 8.46 -3.46 -5.99
CA THR A 32 8.20 -4.88 -5.67
C THR A 32 8.20 -5.77 -6.91
N THR A 33 8.20 -7.08 -6.71
CA THR A 33 8.03 -8.09 -7.77
C THR A 33 6.82 -7.84 -8.67
N ASP A 34 5.70 -7.38 -8.09
CA ASP A 34 4.48 -7.05 -8.85
C ASP A 34 4.66 -5.81 -9.72
N GLY A 35 5.45 -4.83 -9.25
CA GLY A 35 5.74 -3.61 -9.99
C GLY A 35 6.55 -3.85 -11.26
N ILE A 36 7.43 -4.86 -11.25
CA ILE A 36 8.22 -5.26 -12.42
C ILE A 36 7.56 -6.35 -13.28
N ALA A 37 6.33 -6.78 -12.97
CA ALA A 37 5.61 -7.76 -13.79
C ALA A 37 5.38 -7.25 -15.22
N ILE A 38 5.13 -8.17 -16.17
CA ILE A 38 4.81 -7.83 -17.57
C ILE A 38 3.58 -6.90 -17.56
N GLY A 39 3.71 -5.71 -18.16
CA GLY A 39 2.65 -4.69 -18.18
C GLY A 39 2.61 -3.76 -16.97
N GLY A 40 3.45 -3.95 -15.94
CA GLY A 40 3.48 -3.14 -14.71
C GLY A 40 4.03 -1.72 -14.88
N GLY A 41 4.51 -1.35 -16.07
CA GLY A 41 5.01 0.00 -16.40
C GLY A 41 6.36 0.37 -15.78
N GLN A 42 6.77 -0.25 -14.67
CA GLN A 42 7.98 0.13 -13.93
C GLN A 42 9.28 -0.47 -14.49
N ARG A 43 9.20 -1.50 -15.35
CA ARG A 43 10.40 -2.07 -16.01
C ARG A 43 11.24 -0.99 -16.68
N ARG A 44 10.59 -0.03 -17.35
CA ARG A 44 11.26 1.08 -18.04
C ARG A 44 12.03 1.99 -17.09
N THR A 45 11.44 2.31 -15.94
CA THR A 45 12.08 3.11 -14.89
C THR A 45 13.32 2.39 -14.38
N VAL A 46 13.19 1.11 -14.04
CA VAL A 46 14.28 0.30 -13.46
C VAL A 46 15.47 0.18 -14.41
N TRP A 47 15.27 -0.16 -15.69
CA TRP A 47 16.42 -0.39 -16.57
C TRP A 47 17.13 0.91 -16.99
N ARG A 48 16.40 2.03 -17.09
CA ARG A 48 17.00 3.35 -17.33
C ARG A 48 17.83 3.80 -16.13
N GLU A 49 17.28 3.65 -14.94
CA GLU A 49 17.96 4.00 -13.68
C GLU A 49 19.17 3.09 -13.41
N ALA A 50 19.16 1.86 -13.95
CA ALA A 50 20.28 0.93 -13.94
C ALA A 50 21.37 1.27 -14.97
N GLY A 51 21.18 2.31 -15.79
CA GLY A 51 22.15 2.74 -16.81
C GLY A 51 22.28 1.78 -18.00
N LEU A 52 21.25 0.98 -18.29
CA LEU A 52 21.24 0.14 -19.49
C LEU A 52 20.74 0.95 -20.69
N ASP A 53 21.38 0.81 -21.85
CA ASP A 53 20.97 1.56 -23.06
C ASP A 53 19.72 0.99 -23.73
N ARG A 54 19.45 -0.30 -23.53
CA ARG A 54 18.37 -1.04 -24.18
C ARG A 54 17.57 -1.85 -23.17
N SER A 55 16.31 -2.12 -23.52
CA SER A 55 15.46 -3.01 -22.75
C SER A 55 16.13 -4.38 -22.60
N PRO A 56 16.24 -4.92 -21.38
CA PRO A 56 16.68 -6.30 -21.14
C PRO A 56 15.74 -7.31 -21.80
N SER A 57 16.27 -8.49 -22.12
CA SER A 57 15.47 -9.63 -22.60
C SER A 57 14.54 -10.15 -21.50
N GLU A 58 13.47 -10.86 -21.89
CA GLU A 58 12.55 -11.48 -20.93
C GLU A 58 13.26 -12.48 -20.00
N ASP A 59 14.23 -13.25 -20.50
CA ASP A 59 15.06 -14.13 -19.67
C ASP A 59 15.78 -13.37 -18.56
N THR A 60 16.26 -12.16 -18.86
CA THR A 60 16.92 -11.31 -17.87
C THR A 60 15.92 -10.85 -16.81
N TRP A 61 14.71 -10.45 -17.22
CA TRP A 61 13.65 -10.09 -16.28
C TRP A 61 13.20 -11.26 -15.42
N HIS A 62 13.16 -12.48 -15.96
CA HIS A 62 12.84 -13.67 -15.19
C HIS A 62 13.85 -13.89 -14.05
N LEU A 63 15.15 -13.70 -14.33
CA LEU A 63 16.20 -13.75 -13.30
C LEU A 63 16.05 -12.64 -12.25
N VAL A 64 15.60 -11.44 -12.65
CA VAL A 64 15.29 -10.35 -11.69
C VAL A 64 14.13 -10.75 -10.77
N HIS A 65 13.06 -11.34 -11.32
CA HIS A 65 11.94 -11.83 -10.51
C HIS A 65 12.39 -12.88 -9.50
N GLN A 66 13.20 -13.85 -9.92
CA GLN A 66 13.78 -14.86 -9.03
C GLN A 66 14.65 -14.20 -7.94
N ALA A 67 15.50 -13.23 -8.30
CA ALA A 67 16.38 -12.54 -7.36
C ALA A 67 15.63 -11.68 -6.32
N LEU A 68 14.46 -11.12 -6.68
CA LEU A 68 13.61 -10.39 -5.74
C LEU A 68 12.75 -11.33 -4.88
N ALA A 69 12.32 -12.47 -5.42
CA ALA A 69 11.51 -13.46 -4.69
C ALA A 69 12.33 -14.30 -3.71
N ALA A 70 13.61 -14.58 -4.03
CA ALA A 70 14.51 -15.35 -3.17
C ALA A 70 14.90 -14.60 -1.89
N GLN A 71 14.70 -13.29 -1.84
CA GLN A 71 14.94 -12.51 -0.64
C GLN A 71 13.66 -12.56 0.20
N PRO A 72 13.72 -13.00 1.48
CA PRO A 72 12.56 -12.92 2.35
C PRO A 72 12.07 -11.48 2.31
N PRO A 73 10.75 -11.25 2.23
CA PRO A 73 10.23 -9.88 2.21
C PRO A 73 10.90 -9.19 3.38
N ALA A 74 11.69 -8.15 3.09
CA ALA A 74 12.19 -7.29 4.15
C ALA A 74 10.92 -6.87 4.85
N VAL A 75 10.66 -7.45 6.04
CA VAL A 75 9.56 -7.03 6.89
C VAL A 75 9.82 -5.55 6.96
N PRO A 76 8.97 -4.70 6.33
CA PRO A 76 9.20 -3.28 6.42
C PRO A 76 9.28 -3.09 7.91
N ALA A 77 10.44 -2.64 8.41
CA ALA A 77 10.56 -2.34 9.81
C ALA A 77 9.35 -1.47 10.05
N THR A 78 8.38 -2.01 10.78
CA THR A 78 7.18 -1.31 11.14
C THR A 78 7.78 -0.30 12.09
N ALA A 79 8.30 0.79 11.51
CA ALA A 79 8.59 1.99 12.23
C ALA A 79 7.30 2.13 13.01
N PRO A 80 7.33 2.05 14.36
CA PRO A 80 6.15 2.35 15.11
C PRO A 80 5.71 3.67 14.48
N ARG A 81 4.50 3.66 13.89
CA ARG A 81 3.82 4.91 13.69
C ARG A 81 3.66 5.39 15.11
N VAL A 82 4.70 6.07 15.62
CA VAL A 82 4.54 7.16 16.54
C VAL A 82 3.44 7.91 15.84
N ALA A 83 2.26 7.86 16.44
CA ALA A 83 1.20 8.78 16.13
C ALA A 83 1.84 10.14 16.41
N GLY A 84 2.61 10.65 15.43
CA GLY A 84 3.06 12.02 15.42
C GLY A 84 1.78 12.80 15.61
N PRO A 85 1.74 13.73 16.57
CA PRO A 85 0.51 14.38 16.96
C PRO A 85 -0.16 14.87 15.68
N ALA A 86 -1.25 14.18 15.30
CA ALA A 86 -2.05 14.64 14.20
C ALA A 86 -2.39 16.06 14.60
N ARG A 87 -2.10 17.04 13.74
CA ARG A 87 -2.76 18.33 13.85
C ARG A 87 -4.24 18.04 13.59
N ALA A 88 -4.91 17.56 14.64
CA ALA A 88 -6.32 17.27 14.69
C ALA A 88 -7.01 18.60 14.42
N GLY A 89 -7.78 18.66 13.34
CA GLY A 89 -8.70 19.79 13.19
C GLY A 89 -9.68 19.76 14.35
N ALA A 90 -10.03 20.92 14.90
CA ALA A 90 -11.08 20.99 15.91
C ALA A 90 -12.36 20.34 15.36
N CYS A 91 -13.13 19.69 16.24
CA CYS A 91 -14.42 19.16 15.85
C CYS A 91 -15.27 20.31 15.27
N ARG A 92 -15.97 20.04 14.16
CA ARG A 92 -16.79 21.04 13.47
C ARG A 92 -17.95 21.58 14.32
N VAL A 93 -18.30 20.91 15.42
CA VAL A 93 -19.31 21.37 16.37
C VAL A 93 -18.73 22.51 17.23
N PRO A 94 -19.30 23.72 17.19
CA PRO A 94 -18.86 24.84 18.02
C PRO A 94 -18.87 24.47 19.51
N GLY A 95 -17.79 24.80 20.23
CA GLY A 95 -17.65 24.50 21.66
C GLY A 95 -17.21 23.07 22.00
N CYS A 96 -17.03 22.19 21.00
CA CYS A 96 -16.51 20.85 21.26
C CYS A 96 -14.99 20.87 21.51
N VAL A 97 -14.58 20.34 22.66
CA VAL A 97 -13.17 20.30 23.12
C VAL A 97 -12.57 18.87 23.07
N ALA A 98 -13.13 17.99 22.24
CA ALA A 98 -12.69 16.60 22.16
C ALA A 98 -11.21 16.48 21.77
N ALA A 99 -10.47 15.67 22.52
CA ALA A 99 -9.03 15.47 22.33
C ALA A 99 -8.68 14.70 21.05
N SER A 100 -9.63 13.94 20.50
CA SER A 100 -9.43 13.15 19.29
C SER A 100 -10.55 13.40 18.27
N THR A 101 -10.13 13.70 17.04
CA THR A 101 -11.03 13.88 15.91
C THR A 101 -10.56 13.06 14.72
N SER A 102 -11.51 12.52 13.98
CA SER A 102 -11.29 11.85 12.70
C SER A 102 -11.83 12.72 11.56
N PHE A 103 -11.23 12.59 10.38
CA PHE A 103 -11.68 13.31 9.20
C PHE A 103 -12.77 12.52 8.47
N TYR A 104 -13.90 13.17 8.21
CA TYR A 104 -15.05 12.66 7.46
C TYR A 104 -15.29 13.54 6.22
N PRO A 105 -16.11 13.10 5.24
CA PRO A 105 -16.45 13.92 4.08
C PRO A 105 -17.02 15.31 4.44
N SER A 106 -17.67 15.43 5.61
CA SER A 106 -18.23 16.67 6.14
C SER A 106 -17.25 17.47 7.03
N GLY A 107 -15.98 17.10 7.12
CA GLY A 107 -14.95 17.77 7.92
C GLY A 107 -14.46 16.96 9.11
N TRP A 108 -13.84 17.63 10.08
CA TRP A 108 -13.32 16.99 11.30
C TRP A 108 -14.42 16.81 12.34
N TRP A 109 -14.58 15.58 12.85
CA TRP A 109 -15.55 15.26 13.89
C TRP A 109 -14.91 14.39 14.96
N CYS A 110 -15.27 14.60 16.22
CA CYS A 110 -15.00 13.64 17.28
C CYS A 110 -15.94 12.43 17.14
N ASP A 111 -15.64 11.33 17.84
CA ASP A 111 -16.46 10.12 17.76
C ASP A 111 -17.92 10.39 18.16
N GLU A 112 -18.16 11.21 19.19
CA GLU A 112 -19.50 11.59 19.67
C GLU A 112 -20.32 12.35 18.61
N HIS A 113 -19.72 13.34 17.93
CA HIS A 113 -20.43 14.15 16.93
C HIS A 113 -20.41 13.55 15.52
N SER A 114 -19.65 12.48 15.32
CA SER A 114 -19.55 11.79 14.04
C SER A 114 -20.89 11.21 13.58
N PRO A 115 -21.07 10.89 12.29
CA PRO A 115 -22.24 10.15 11.83
C PRO A 115 -22.50 8.83 12.58
N TRP A 116 -21.45 8.23 13.16
CA TRP A 116 -21.54 7.00 13.96
C TRP A 116 -21.99 7.29 15.39
N GLY A 117 -21.41 8.31 16.04
CA GLY A 117 -21.81 8.76 17.38
C GLY A 117 -23.28 9.17 17.45
N ARG A 118 -23.77 9.86 16.41
CA ARG A 118 -25.21 10.17 16.25
C ARG A 118 -26.12 8.95 16.14
N ARG A 119 -25.57 7.78 15.83
CA ARG A 119 -26.28 6.50 15.80
C ARG A 119 -26.13 5.72 17.11
N GLY A 120 -25.58 6.34 18.16
CA GLY A 120 -25.34 5.72 19.46
C GLY A 120 -24.13 4.80 19.52
N LEU A 121 -23.25 4.84 18.51
CA LEU A 121 -22.03 4.03 18.49
C LEU A 121 -20.88 4.77 19.16
N THR A 122 -20.15 4.08 20.04
CA THR A 122 -19.11 4.69 20.88
C THR A 122 -17.81 5.02 20.15
N SER A 123 -17.55 4.41 19.00
CA SER A 123 -16.40 4.74 18.16
C SER A 123 -16.67 4.48 16.69
N SER A 124 -15.97 5.25 15.85
CA SER A 124 -15.95 5.10 14.39
C SER A 124 -15.14 3.90 13.90
N ASP A 125 -14.29 3.34 14.76
CA ASP A 125 -13.56 2.12 14.48
C ASP A 125 -14.22 0.93 15.21
N PRO A 126 -14.89 0.02 14.48
CA PRO A 126 -15.52 -1.16 15.08
C PRO A 126 -14.52 -2.12 15.74
N ASN A 127 -13.21 -1.91 15.55
CA ASN A 127 -12.15 -2.71 16.16
C ASN A 127 -11.53 -2.06 17.40
N ARG A 128 -11.99 -0.88 17.81
CA ARG A 128 -11.40 -0.10 18.93
C ARG A 128 -12.19 -0.13 20.23
N VAL A 129 -13.14 -1.04 20.39
CA VAL A 129 -13.84 -1.20 21.67
C VAL A 129 -12.94 -1.99 22.64
N PRO A 130 -12.45 -1.38 23.74
CA PRO A 130 -11.59 -2.08 24.68
C PRO A 130 -12.30 -3.30 25.27
N GLY A 131 -11.64 -4.46 25.28
CA GLY A 131 -12.18 -5.69 25.84
C GLY A 131 -13.22 -6.41 24.98
N GLN A 132 -13.57 -5.92 23.79
CA GLN A 132 -14.42 -6.65 22.86
C GLN A 132 -13.63 -7.20 21.67
N PRO A 133 -13.86 -8.46 21.28
CA PRO A 133 -13.30 -8.99 20.05
C PRO A 133 -13.83 -8.18 18.88
N CYS A 134 -12.95 -7.87 17.92
CA CYS A 134 -13.37 -7.12 16.75
C CYS A 134 -14.44 -7.88 15.97
N GLU A 135 -15.25 -7.17 15.18
CA GLU A 135 -16.40 -7.78 14.47
C GLU A 135 -15.98 -8.96 13.58
N LEU A 136 -14.78 -8.90 12.99
CA LEU A 136 -14.20 -10.00 12.24
C LEU A 136 -13.98 -11.25 13.10
N GLN A 137 -13.51 -11.10 14.34
CA GLN A 137 -13.33 -12.22 15.28
C GLN A 137 -14.67 -12.81 15.70
N ARG A 138 -15.70 -11.97 15.96
CA ARG A 138 -17.06 -12.46 16.27
C ARG A 138 -17.65 -13.28 15.13
N LEU A 139 -17.58 -12.76 13.91
CA LEU A 139 -18.11 -13.44 12.73
C LEU A 139 -17.38 -14.77 12.47
N ARG A 140 -16.08 -14.84 12.75
CA ARG A 140 -15.31 -16.10 12.66
C ARG A 140 -15.74 -17.12 13.70
N ALA A 141 -15.93 -16.69 14.94
CA ALA A 141 -16.43 -17.56 16.02
C ALA A 141 -17.83 -18.09 15.69
N ALA A 142 -18.74 -17.23 15.22
CA ALA A 142 -20.09 -17.61 14.84
C ALA A 142 -20.14 -18.59 13.64
N ARG A 143 -19.15 -18.54 12.74
CA ARG A 143 -19.07 -19.42 11.56
C ARG A 143 -18.18 -20.64 11.73
N GLY A 144 -17.62 -20.87 12.92
CA GLY A 144 -16.70 -21.98 13.18
C GLY A 144 -15.45 -21.96 12.29
N THR A 145 -15.09 -20.80 11.73
CA THR A 145 -13.93 -20.70 10.86
C THR A 145 -12.67 -20.56 11.71
N THR A 146 -11.80 -21.56 11.66
CA THR A 146 -10.47 -21.50 12.27
C THR A 146 -9.73 -20.29 11.71
N PRO A 147 -9.06 -19.46 12.55
CA PRO A 147 -8.20 -18.40 12.04
C PRO A 147 -7.15 -19.05 11.14
N THR A 148 -7.27 -18.83 9.84
CA THR A 148 -6.21 -19.21 8.90
C THR A 148 -4.93 -18.52 9.38
N SER A 149 -3.81 -19.24 9.34
CA SER A 149 -2.46 -18.73 9.62
C SER A 149 -2.06 -17.53 8.76
N TYR A 150 -2.90 -17.18 7.79
CA TYR A 150 -2.99 -15.84 7.23
C TYR A 150 -3.44 -14.85 8.30
N SER A 151 -2.46 -14.31 9.03
CA SER A 151 -2.67 -13.08 9.79
C SER A 151 -3.06 -12.00 8.78
N PRO A 152 -4.34 -11.58 8.70
CA PRO A 152 -4.69 -10.48 7.83
C PRO A 152 -3.84 -9.30 8.30
N PRO A 153 -3.22 -8.53 7.39
CA PRO A 153 -2.48 -7.36 7.83
C PRO A 153 -3.42 -6.54 8.70
N THR A 154 -2.97 -6.19 9.92
CA THR A 154 -3.76 -5.49 10.96
C THR A 154 -4.36 -4.18 10.47
N SER A 155 -3.91 -3.71 9.31
CA SER A 155 -4.71 -2.92 8.38
C SER A 155 -4.73 -3.64 7.03
N THR A 156 -5.90 -3.94 6.46
CA THR A 156 -6.00 -3.91 5.01
C THR A 156 -5.54 -2.51 4.63
N VAL A 157 -4.31 -2.37 4.12
CA VAL A 157 -3.84 -1.10 3.58
C VAL A 157 -4.68 -0.88 2.34
N ILE A 158 -5.84 -0.28 2.56
CA ILE A 158 -6.66 0.26 1.51
C ILE A 158 -5.79 1.35 0.90
N ASP A 159 -5.26 1.05 -0.28
CA ASP A 159 -4.50 2.03 -1.03
C ASP A 159 -5.48 3.13 -1.46
N ASP A 160 -5.55 4.18 -0.64
CA ASP A 160 -6.35 5.39 -0.87
C ASP A 160 -6.08 5.91 -2.29
N ARG A 161 -4.84 5.83 -2.77
CA ARG A 161 -4.49 6.27 -4.12
C ARG A 161 -5.11 5.37 -5.18
N ALA A 162 -5.13 4.06 -4.97
CA ALA A 162 -5.79 3.12 -5.86
C ALA A 162 -7.31 3.33 -5.88
N ILE A 163 -7.94 3.58 -4.72
CA ILE A 163 -9.37 3.92 -4.65
C ILE A 163 -9.66 5.25 -5.35
N ALA A 164 -8.95 6.34 -5.02
CA ALA A 164 -9.15 7.64 -5.66
C ALA A 164 -8.95 7.62 -7.17
N SER A 165 -8.06 6.73 -7.67
CA SER A 165 -7.86 6.52 -9.11
C SER A 165 -8.91 5.63 -9.78
N GLY A 166 -9.85 5.06 -9.01
CA GLY A 166 -10.90 4.16 -9.50
C GLY A 166 -10.41 2.75 -9.84
N LYS A 167 -9.18 2.38 -9.46
CA LYS A 167 -8.56 1.08 -9.79
C LYS A 167 -9.01 -0.07 -8.90
N ARG A 168 -9.69 0.21 -7.78
CA ARG A 168 -10.30 -0.80 -6.92
C ARG A 168 -11.82 -0.65 -6.94
N ARG A 169 -12.52 -1.78 -6.87
CA ARG A 169 -13.96 -1.81 -6.65
C ARG A 169 -14.23 -1.27 -5.25
N SER A 170 -14.75 -0.05 -5.18
CA SER A 170 -15.22 0.59 -3.95
C SER A 170 -16.66 1.05 -4.17
N THR A 171 -17.41 1.25 -3.09
CA THR A 171 -18.69 1.94 -3.19
C THR A 171 -18.46 3.38 -3.65
N THR A 172 -19.47 3.99 -4.29
CA THR A 172 -19.40 5.38 -4.74
C THR A 172 -19.07 6.35 -3.59
N ALA A 173 -19.63 6.10 -2.41
CA ALA A 173 -19.36 6.90 -1.21
C ALA A 173 -17.88 6.83 -0.76
N THR A 174 -17.31 5.62 -0.71
CA THR A 174 -15.90 5.43 -0.36
C THR A 174 -14.98 6.06 -1.40
N PHE A 175 -15.29 5.90 -2.70
CA PHE A 175 -14.54 6.54 -3.79
C PHE A 175 -14.47 8.06 -3.65
N GLN A 176 -15.62 8.71 -3.44
CA GLN A 176 -15.71 10.17 -3.32
C GLN A 176 -14.96 10.70 -2.09
N ALA A 177 -15.09 10.02 -0.94
CA ALA A 177 -14.41 10.40 0.30
C ALA A 177 -12.88 10.37 0.14
N VAL A 178 -12.35 9.29 -0.46
CA VAL A 178 -10.92 9.11 -0.65
C VAL A 178 -10.36 10.08 -1.69
N LYS A 179 -11.10 10.33 -2.78
CA LYS A 179 -10.73 11.33 -3.78
C LYS A 179 -10.64 12.73 -3.18
N ALA A 180 -11.64 13.15 -2.40
CA ALA A 180 -11.64 14.45 -1.72
C ALA A 180 -10.45 14.60 -0.76
N ALA A 181 -10.13 13.54 -0.01
CA ALA A 181 -8.97 13.54 0.89
C ALA A 181 -7.63 13.70 0.14
N GLN A 182 -7.48 13.06 -1.03
CA GLN A 182 -6.28 13.17 -1.84
C GLN A 182 -6.13 14.54 -2.50
N ASP A 183 -7.23 15.14 -2.97
CA ASP A 183 -7.24 16.49 -3.53
C ASP A 183 -6.84 17.52 -2.47
N HIS A 184 -7.33 17.39 -1.23
CA HIS A 184 -6.95 18.25 -0.10
C HIS A 184 -5.44 18.15 0.22
N ARG A 185 -4.89 16.93 0.31
CA ARG A 185 -3.44 16.71 0.55
C ARG A 185 -2.59 17.35 -0.56
N THR A 186 -3.06 17.27 -1.80
CA THR A 186 -2.36 17.85 -2.95
C THR A 186 -2.39 19.37 -2.93
N ARG A 187 -3.52 19.98 -2.55
CA ARG A 187 -3.63 21.45 -2.37
C ARG A 187 -2.72 21.93 -1.23
N ALA A 188 -2.76 21.28 -0.08
CA ALA A 188 -1.94 21.64 1.08
C ALA A 188 -0.43 21.58 0.79
N ARG A 189 0.02 20.64 -0.05
CA ARG A 189 1.41 20.55 -0.52
C ARG A 189 1.82 21.64 -1.51
N ARG A 190 0.88 22.31 -2.19
CA ARG A 190 1.18 23.38 -3.15
C ARG A 190 1.22 24.76 -2.50
N THR A 191 0.64 24.89 -1.31
CA THR A 191 0.58 26.13 -0.53
C THR A 191 1.63 26.17 0.59
N ALA A 192 2.41 25.11 0.75
CA ALA A 192 3.52 24.99 1.68
C ALA A 192 4.84 25.02 0.89
#